data_AF-A0A6H0CHT5-F1
#
_entry.id   AF-A0A6H0CHT5-F1
#
_cell.length_a   1.000
_cell.length_b   1.000
_cell.length_c   1.000
_cell.angle_alpha   90.00
_cell.angle_beta   90.00
_cell.angle_gamma   90.00
#
_symmetry.space_group_name_H-M   'P 1'
#
loop_
_entity.id
_entity.type
_entity.pdbx_description
1 polymer ?
#
loop_
_entity_poly.entity_id
_entity_poly.type
_entity_poly.pdbx_seq_one_letter_code
_entity_poly.pdbx_strand_id
1 'polypeptide(L)'
;MLWVLPLLADEMPDSGWEGVRTAIPPMCEPCADTVISLCPWLRRGYVKLRARRAEEIGVRGTLYRRPGELESSADPATSWKPVPTDLGALVLYDSPDARFILAREAVRELRKCTVIEVFAGVGARVAADDAAAGRAGGTDPRMLTWPARTLAAIRLLVQGTPQYRAAATLNIAQSTMNRDISLICQQLGIDGSKYAPVVNAAIRSRVVHLPPLEPVHLRERLVRILELLAEGYTNCEIAVALDLTERTVRKNVRDILRALDAKNRLHAVVRGWQCGILGRPQPPATAAESVPAGQVRA
;
A
#
# COMPACT_ATOMS: atom_id res chain seq x y z
N MET A 1 7.88 -13.93 -31.33
CA MET A 1 8.57 -12.86 -30.57
C MET A 1 8.87 -13.36 -29.17
N LEU A 2 10.01 -13.02 -28.59
CA LEU A 2 10.43 -13.45 -27.25
C LEU A 2 10.01 -12.41 -26.20
N TRP A 3 9.57 -12.88 -25.04
CA TRP A 3 9.06 -12.07 -23.93
C TRP A 3 9.63 -12.62 -22.63
N VAL A 4 9.97 -11.72 -21.70
CA VAL A 4 10.26 -12.07 -20.32
C VAL A 4 9.27 -11.32 -19.45
N LEU A 5 8.39 -12.06 -18.80
CA LEU A 5 7.37 -11.51 -17.90
C LEU A 5 7.73 -11.88 -16.47
N PRO A 6 7.51 -11.00 -15.49
CA PRO A 6 7.71 -11.37 -14.09
C PRO A 6 6.74 -12.49 -13.70
N LEU A 7 7.19 -13.44 -12.88
CA LEU A 7 6.34 -14.51 -12.37
C LEU A 7 5.73 -14.04 -11.06
N LEU A 8 4.42 -13.79 -11.09
CA LEU A 8 3.68 -13.16 -10.02
C LEU A 8 2.90 -14.24 -9.29
N ALA A 9 2.98 -14.28 -7.96
CA ALA A 9 2.54 -15.44 -7.16
C ALA A 9 1.05 -15.81 -7.35
N ASP A 10 0.22 -14.89 -7.85
CA ASP A 10 -1.22 -15.09 -8.15
C ASP A 10 -1.55 -15.06 -9.67
N GLU A 11 -0.55 -15.04 -10.57
CA GLU A 11 -0.73 -15.05 -12.03
C GLU A 11 -0.08 -16.29 -12.69
N MET A 12 -0.25 -17.46 -12.08
CA MET A 12 -0.19 -18.70 -12.87
C MET A 12 -1.61 -18.93 -13.40
N PRO A 13 -1.96 -18.49 -14.62
CA PRO A 13 -3.28 -18.74 -15.17
C PRO A 13 -3.52 -20.26 -15.23
N ASP A 14 -4.62 -20.73 -14.65
CA ASP A 14 -5.05 -22.14 -14.73
C ASP A 14 -5.15 -22.63 -16.20
N SER A 15 -5.31 -21.70 -17.14
CA SER A 15 -5.38 -21.90 -18.59
C SER A 15 -4.04 -21.78 -19.35
N GLY A 16 -2.92 -21.55 -18.65
CA GLY A 16 -1.61 -21.26 -19.26
C GLY A 16 -1.48 -19.83 -19.81
N TRP A 17 -0.37 -19.53 -20.49
CA TRP A 17 0.05 -18.16 -20.89
C TRP A 17 -0.71 -17.56 -22.09
N GLU A 18 -1.86 -18.13 -22.45
CA GLU A 18 -2.67 -17.65 -23.57
C GLU A 18 -3.58 -16.49 -23.11
N GLY A 19 -3.65 -15.42 -23.91
CA GLY A 19 -4.48 -14.25 -23.59
C GLY A 19 -3.87 -13.30 -22.55
N VAL A 20 -2.61 -13.52 -22.15
CA VAL A 20 -1.91 -12.65 -21.20
C VAL A 20 -1.77 -11.25 -21.78
N ARG A 21 -2.12 -10.24 -20.97
CA ARG A 21 -2.08 -8.82 -21.36
C ARG A 21 -0.92 -8.13 -20.67
N THR A 22 -0.01 -7.57 -21.45
CA THR A 22 1.22 -6.99 -20.92
C THR A 22 1.63 -5.72 -21.67
N ALA A 23 2.24 -4.80 -20.93
CA ALA A 23 2.91 -3.60 -21.46
C ALA A 23 4.40 -3.81 -21.71
N ILE A 24 4.97 -4.91 -21.22
CA ILE A 24 6.40 -5.25 -21.41
C ILE A 24 6.63 -5.48 -22.90
N PRO A 25 7.62 -4.88 -23.56
CA PRO A 25 7.83 -5.09 -24.99
C PRO A 25 8.41 -6.49 -25.30
N PRO A 26 8.27 -6.99 -26.53
CA PRO A 26 9.07 -8.12 -26.99
C PRO A 26 10.56 -7.75 -26.96
N MET A 27 11.42 -8.72 -26.65
CA MET A 27 12.85 -8.54 -26.54
C MET A 27 13.61 -9.44 -27.51
N CYS A 28 14.80 -9.02 -27.94
CA CYS A 28 15.75 -9.94 -28.55
C CYS A 28 16.34 -10.87 -27.48
N GLU A 29 16.89 -12.00 -27.90
CA GLU A 29 17.43 -13.02 -27.00
C GLU A 29 18.55 -12.49 -26.08
N PRO A 30 19.53 -11.70 -26.56
CA PRO A 30 20.52 -11.06 -25.69
C PRO A 30 19.92 -10.11 -24.64
N CYS A 31 18.90 -9.32 -25.02
CA CYS A 31 18.22 -8.41 -24.09
C CYS A 31 17.43 -9.17 -23.03
N ALA A 32 16.83 -10.32 -23.38
CA ALA A 32 16.11 -11.15 -22.44
C ALA A 32 17.03 -11.68 -21.33
N ASP A 33 18.23 -12.16 -21.68
CA ASP A 33 19.18 -12.68 -20.70
C ASP A 33 19.80 -11.55 -19.87
N THR A 34 20.10 -10.43 -20.53
CA THR A 34 20.63 -9.23 -19.87
C THR A 34 19.64 -8.68 -18.85
N VAL A 35 18.36 -8.51 -19.22
CA VAL A 35 17.35 -7.93 -18.32
C VAL A 35 17.08 -8.83 -17.12
N ILE A 36 17.12 -10.16 -17.27
CA ILE A 36 16.98 -11.10 -16.16
C ILE A 36 18.09 -10.88 -15.14
N SER A 37 19.34 -10.72 -15.59
CA SER A 37 20.48 -10.50 -14.69
C SER A 37 20.46 -9.15 -13.98
N LEU A 38 20.04 -8.08 -14.68
CA LEU A 38 20.09 -6.72 -14.18
C LEU A 38 18.86 -6.31 -13.37
N CYS A 39 17.68 -6.83 -13.72
CA CYS A 39 16.42 -6.43 -13.12
C CYS A 39 16.22 -7.13 -11.76
N PRO A 40 16.21 -6.39 -10.63
CA PRO A 40 15.98 -6.99 -9.31
C PRO A 40 14.62 -7.69 -9.19
N TRP A 41 13.65 -7.31 -10.04
CA TRP A 41 12.33 -7.90 -10.07
C TRP A 41 12.30 -9.25 -10.78
N LEU A 42 12.88 -9.34 -11.97
CA LEU A 42 12.94 -10.60 -12.72
C LEU A 42 13.79 -11.65 -11.98
N ARG A 43 14.85 -11.24 -11.28
CA ARG A 43 15.63 -12.17 -10.42
C ARG A 43 14.83 -12.86 -9.32
N ARG A 44 13.62 -12.40 -8.99
CA ARG A 44 12.74 -13.02 -7.98
C ARG A 44 11.83 -14.08 -8.58
N GLY A 45 11.59 -14.01 -9.88
CA GLY A 45 10.81 -14.99 -10.64
C GLY A 45 10.40 -14.41 -11.99
N TYR A 46 10.51 -15.21 -13.04
CA TYR A 46 10.10 -14.83 -14.39
C TYR A 46 9.61 -16.03 -15.19
N VAL A 47 8.85 -15.74 -16.25
CA VAL A 47 8.67 -16.63 -17.38
C VAL A 47 9.35 -16.02 -18.60
N LYS A 48 10.11 -16.85 -19.32
CA LYS A 48 10.60 -16.56 -20.67
C LYS A 48 9.72 -17.34 -21.64
N LEU A 49 9.04 -16.66 -22.55
CA LEU A 49 8.13 -17.29 -23.50
C LEU A 49 8.24 -16.69 -24.90
N ARG A 50 7.86 -17.48 -25.90
CA ARG A 50 7.67 -17.04 -27.28
C ARG A 50 6.18 -16.94 -27.59
N ALA A 51 5.71 -15.77 -27.97
CA ALA A 51 4.36 -15.58 -28.51
C ALA A 51 4.44 -15.49 -30.04
N ARG A 52 3.58 -16.22 -30.77
CA ARG A 52 3.48 -16.07 -32.24
C ARG A 52 2.63 -14.86 -32.64
N ARG A 53 1.69 -14.44 -31.79
CA ARG A 53 0.89 -13.23 -31.98
C ARG A 53 0.92 -12.39 -30.71
N ALA A 54 1.02 -11.07 -30.89
CA ALA A 54 0.98 -10.09 -29.81
C ALA A 54 0.27 -8.84 -30.32
N GLU A 55 -1.05 -8.89 -30.31
CA GLU A 55 -1.89 -7.82 -30.85
C GLU A 55 -1.94 -6.67 -29.86
N GLU A 56 -1.76 -5.44 -30.33
CA GLU A 56 -1.93 -4.26 -29.50
C GLU A 56 -3.43 -4.00 -29.34
N ILE A 57 -3.93 -4.21 -28.13
CA ILE A 57 -5.37 -4.22 -27.85
C ILE A 57 -5.85 -2.89 -27.26
N GLY A 58 -4.92 -2.07 -26.73
CA GLY A 58 -5.26 -0.81 -26.09
C GLY A 58 -4.10 -0.22 -25.32
N VAL A 59 -4.42 0.67 -24.39
CA VAL A 59 -3.45 1.42 -23.58
C VAL A 59 -3.79 1.35 -22.10
N ARG A 60 -2.74 1.38 -21.26
CA ARG A 60 -2.84 1.55 -19.82
C ARG A 60 -2.46 2.98 -19.45
N GLY A 61 -3.20 3.59 -18.53
CA GLY A 61 -2.98 4.98 -18.14
C GLY A 61 -4.00 5.51 -17.15
N THR A 62 -4.10 6.83 -17.07
CA THR A 62 -5.08 7.51 -16.21
C THR A 62 -6.36 7.80 -17.00
N LEU A 63 -7.45 7.15 -16.65
CA LEU A 63 -8.78 7.43 -17.19
C LEU A 63 -9.35 8.67 -16.51
N TYR A 64 -9.90 9.58 -17.30
CA TYR A 64 -10.61 10.76 -16.85
C TYR A 64 -12.10 10.62 -17.10
N ARG A 65 -12.88 11.29 -16.24
CA ARG A 65 -14.33 11.38 -16.35
C ARG A 65 -14.75 11.98 -17.70
N ARG A 66 -15.86 11.50 -18.26
CA ARG A 66 -16.40 12.04 -19.51
C ARG A 66 -17.11 13.38 -19.28
N PRO A 67 -17.00 14.35 -20.20
CA PRO A 67 -17.81 15.56 -20.15
C PRO A 67 -19.31 15.21 -20.17
N GLY A 68 -20.07 15.71 -19.19
CA GLY A 68 -21.51 15.48 -19.06
C GLY A 68 -21.92 14.41 -18.06
N GLU A 69 -20.98 13.60 -17.54
CA GLU A 69 -21.20 12.78 -16.34
C GLU A 69 -21.15 13.70 -15.10
N LEU A 70 -22.24 14.40 -14.81
CA LEU A 70 -22.34 15.22 -13.59
C LEU A 70 -22.47 14.33 -12.35
N GLU A 71 -21.60 14.53 -11.36
CA GLU A 71 -21.94 14.21 -9.98
C GLU A 71 -23.04 15.18 -9.54
N SER A 72 -24.04 14.67 -8.83
CA SER A 72 -25.15 15.46 -8.27
C SER A 72 -24.71 16.60 -7.33
N SER A 73 -23.42 16.69 -7.00
CA SER A 73 -22.82 17.69 -6.11
C SER A 73 -21.69 18.52 -6.75
N ALA A 74 -21.43 18.42 -8.05
CA ALA A 74 -20.32 19.14 -8.68
C ALA A 74 -20.61 20.66 -8.77
N ASP A 75 -19.72 21.47 -8.20
CA ASP A 75 -19.77 22.93 -8.31
C ASP A 75 -19.67 23.34 -9.80
N PRO A 76 -20.67 24.07 -10.34
CA PRO A 76 -20.68 24.49 -11.75
C PRO A 76 -19.42 25.27 -12.15
N ALA A 77 -18.77 25.98 -11.21
CA ALA A 77 -17.54 26.72 -11.45
C ALA A 77 -16.29 25.83 -11.69
N THR A 78 -16.34 24.56 -11.27
CA THR A 78 -15.23 23.60 -11.45
C THR A 78 -15.56 22.40 -12.35
N SER A 79 -16.76 22.38 -12.93
CA SER A 79 -17.24 21.33 -13.85
C SER A 79 -16.35 21.04 -15.05
N TRP A 80 -15.56 22.02 -15.50
CA TRP A 80 -14.62 21.89 -16.63
C TRP A 80 -13.32 21.15 -16.26
N LYS A 81 -13.01 20.96 -14.98
CA LYS A 81 -11.74 20.36 -14.56
C LYS A 81 -11.73 18.85 -14.85
N PRO A 82 -10.67 18.32 -15.51
CA PRO A 82 -10.52 16.87 -15.68
C PRO A 82 -10.42 16.18 -14.32
N VAL A 83 -11.32 15.23 -14.05
CA VAL A 83 -11.29 14.44 -12.81
C VAL A 83 -10.82 13.03 -13.14
N PRO A 84 -9.68 12.57 -12.58
CA PRO A 84 -9.22 11.20 -12.78
C PRO A 84 -10.15 10.22 -12.07
N THR A 85 -10.60 9.19 -12.77
CA THR A 85 -11.49 8.14 -12.26
C THR A 85 -10.73 6.85 -11.95
N ASP A 86 -9.71 6.53 -12.75
CA ASP A 86 -8.83 5.38 -12.51
C ASP A 86 -7.40 5.69 -13.00
N LEU A 87 -6.41 5.62 -12.12
CA LEU A 87 -5.00 5.94 -12.41
C LEU A 87 -4.23 4.81 -13.15
N GLY A 88 -4.84 3.64 -13.35
CA GLY A 88 -4.20 2.47 -13.95
C GLY A 88 -5.10 1.67 -14.89
N ALA A 89 -6.16 2.30 -15.40
CA ALA A 89 -7.13 1.68 -16.28
C ALA A 89 -6.46 1.11 -17.53
N LEU A 90 -6.88 -0.09 -17.93
CA LEU A 90 -6.65 -0.63 -19.26
C LEU A 90 -7.87 -0.29 -20.12
N VAL A 91 -7.68 0.53 -21.16
CA VAL A 91 -8.71 0.91 -22.11
C VAL A 91 -8.37 0.35 -23.47
N LEU A 92 -9.29 -0.46 -24.02
CA LEU A 92 -9.15 -1.03 -25.37
C LEU A 92 -9.34 0.05 -26.44
N TYR A 93 -8.73 -0.12 -27.60
CA TYR A 93 -8.81 0.89 -28.68
C TYR A 93 -10.21 1.07 -29.27
N ASP A 94 -11.05 0.05 -29.20
CA ASP A 94 -12.45 0.08 -29.60
C ASP A 94 -13.38 0.66 -28.51
N SER A 95 -12.85 0.92 -27.31
CA SER A 95 -13.64 1.49 -26.23
C SER A 95 -13.95 2.96 -26.48
N PRO A 96 -15.19 3.42 -26.21
CA PRO A 96 -15.51 4.85 -26.18
C PRO A 96 -14.65 5.64 -25.16
N ASP A 97 -14.05 4.97 -24.17
CA ASP A 97 -13.14 5.58 -23.19
C ASP A 97 -11.76 5.92 -23.76
N ALA A 98 -11.40 5.43 -24.95
CA ALA A 98 -10.09 5.66 -25.55
C ALA A 98 -9.77 7.16 -25.75
N ARG A 99 -10.79 8.01 -25.83
CA ARG A 99 -10.64 9.48 -25.96
C ARG A 99 -10.40 10.20 -24.64
N PHE A 100 -10.60 9.52 -23.52
CA PHE A 100 -10.57 10.11 -22.18
C PHE A 100 -9.45 9.54 -21.30
N ILE A 101 -8.58 8.71 -21.88
CA ILE A 101 -7.42 8.17 -21.18
C ILE A 101 -6.15 8.96 -21.52
N LEU A 102 -5.43 9.39 -20.49
CA LEU A 102 -4.04 9.79 -20.63
C LEU A 102 -3.17 8.52 -20.65
N ALA A 103 -2.90 8.04 -21.86
CA ALA A 103 -2.13 6.82 -22.10
C ALA A 103 -0.70 6.94 -21.58
N ARG A 104 -0.21 5.87 -20.95
CA ARG A 104 1.18 5.76 -20.46
C ARG A 104 1.92 4.59 -21.12
N GLU A 105 1.22 3.49 -21.36
CA GLU A 105 1.81 2.25 -21.86
C GLU A 105 0.87 1.60 -22.87
N ALA A 106 1.40 1.10 -23.99
CA ALA A 106 0.64 0.28 -24.93
C ALA A 106 0.55 -1.16 -24.40
N VAL A 107 -0.64 -1.75 -24.42
CA VAL A 107 -0.88 -3.11 -23.90
C VAL A 107 -1.16 -4.05 -25.05
N ARG A 108 -0.47 -5.19 -25.02
CA ARG A 108 -0.61 -6.27 -25.99
C ARG A 108 -1.20 -7.50 -25.35
N GLU A 109 -2.02 -8.22 -26.10
CA GLU A 109 -2.50 -9.56 -25.74
C GLU A 109 -1.67 -10.63 -26.46
N LEU A 110 -1.08 -11.52 -25.69
CA LEU A 110 -0.21 -12.59 -26.20
C LEU A 110 -1.04 -13.81 -26.57
N ARG A 111 -0.82 -14.33 -27.78
CA ARG A 111 -1.47 -15.53 -28.28
C ARG A 111 -0.49 -16.52 -28.92
N LYS A 112 -0.86 -17.79 -28.89
CA LYS A 112 -0.03 -18.93 -29.33
C LYS A 112 1.31 -18.92 -28.62
N CYS A 113 1.25 -18.91 -27.29
CA CYS A 113 2.42 -18.82 -26.42
C CYS A 113 3.11 -20.18 -26.24
N THR A 114 4.44 -20.19 -26.29
CA THR A 114 5.29 -21.33 -25.98
C THR A 114 6.26 -20.92 -24.89
N VAL A 115 6.17 -21.57 -23.72
CA VAL A 115 7.07 -21.32 -22.60
C VAL A 115 8.44 -21.91 -22.93
N ILE A 116 9.49 -21.12 -22.77
CA ILE A 116 10.89 -21.56 -22.90
C ILE A 116 11.43 -21.93 -21.53
N GLU A 117 11.19 -21.07 -20.55
CA GLU A 117 11.76 -21.20 -19.21
C GLU A 117 10.83 -20.56 -18.20
N VAL A 118 10.71 -21.19 -17.04
CA VAL A 118 10.08 -20.61 -15.85
C VAL A 118 11.11 -20.66 -14.73
N PHE A 119 11.38 -19.51 -14.13
CA PHE A 119 12.23 -19.41 -12.95
C PHE A 119 11.39 -18.87 -11.79
N ALA A 120 11.35 -19.63 -10.70
CA ALA A 120 10.80 -19.17 -9.42
C ALA A 120 11.96 -19.04 -8.44
N GLY A 121 12.31 -17.81 -8.05
CA GLY A 121 13.44 -17.57 -7.14
C GLY A 121 13.18 -18.12 -5.74
N VAL A 122 14.24 -18.32 -4.95
CA VAL A 122 14.24 -18.95 -3.60
C VAL A 122 13.31 -18.25 -2.57
N GLY A 123 12.70 -17.11 -2.89
CA GLY A 123 11.61 -16.50 -2.11
C GLY A 123 10.21 -17.09 -2.35
N ALA A 124 10.04 -17.99 -3.33
CA ALA A 124 8.76 -18.63 -3.66
C ALA A 124 8.41 -19.84 -2.79
N ARG A 125 9.39 -20.45 -2.08
CA ARG A 125 9.15 -21.60 -1.20
C ARG A 125 8.84 -21.26 0.26
N VAL A 126 9.18 -20.05 0.73
CA VAL A 126 8.93 -19.66 2.13
C VAL A 126 7.43 -19.44 2.42
N ALA A 127 6.59 -19.35 1.39
CA ALA A 127 5.13 -19.24 1.56
C ALA A 127 4.43 -20.59 1.83
N ALA A 128 5.08 -21.74 1.55
CA ALA A 128 4.45 -23.05 1.70
C ALA A 128 4.74 -23.70 3.07
N ASP A 129 5.91 -23.45 3.67
CA ASP A 129 6.33 -24.16 4.88
C ASP A 129 5.82 -23.50 6.18
N ASP A 130 5.41 -22.23 6.16
CA ASP A 130 4.84 -21.54 7.34
C ASP A 130 3.35 -21.86 7.58
N ALA A 131 2.70 -22.60 6.67
CA ALA A 131 1.31 -23.05 6.85
C ALA A 131 1.17 -24.21 7.86
N ALA A 132 2.28 -24.82 8.30
CA ALA A 132 2.27 -26.01 9.16
C ALA A 132 2.56 -25.74 10.65
N ALA A 133 2.96 -24.53 11.05
CA ALA A 133 3.32 -24.23 12.44
C ALA A 133 2.35 -23.21 13.07
N GLY A 134 1.30 -23.70 13.73
CA GLY A 134 0.49 -22.84 14.60
C GLY A 134 -0.96 -23.26 14.86
N ARG A 135 -1.23 -24.52 15.20
CA ARG A 135 -2.44 -24.84 15.98
C ARG A 135 -2.10 -24.72 17.46
N ALA A 136 -2.63 -23.69 18.13
CA ALA A 136 -3.25 -23.76 19.46
C ALA A 136 -3.44 -22.35 20.06
N GLY A 137 -4.69 -22.01 20.41
CA GLY A 137 -4.98 -21.21 21.61
C GLY A 137 -5.60 -19.82 21.42
N GLY A 138 -6.94 -19.76 21.35
CA GLY A 138 -7.72 -18.59 21.83
C GLY A 138 -8.39 -17.72 20.76
N THR A 139 -9.63 -18.06 20.39
CA THR A 139 -10.50 -17.31 19.47
C THR A 139 -11.28 -16.18 20.15
N ASP A 140 -11.34 -15.00 19.50
CA ASP A 140 -12.49 -14.05 19.54
C ASP A 140 -12.94 -13.76 18.08
N PRO A 141 -14.21 -14.00 17.67
CA PRO A 141 -14.60 -14.15 16.27
C PRO A 141 -15.06 -12.86 15.56
N ARG A 142 -14.64 -11.67 16.00
CA ARG A 142 -14.73 -10.43 15.18
C ARG A 142 -13.41 -10.05 14.50
N MET A 143 -12.48 -11.01 14.46
CA MET A 143 -11.15 -10.88 13.86
C MET A 143 -11.24 -10.37 12.42
N LEU A 144 -10.65 -9.19 12.21
CA LEU A 144 -10.33 -8.60 10.91
C LEU A 144 -9.93 -9.68 9.90
N THR A 145 -10.87 -10.11 9.06
CA THR A 145 -10.60 -11.01 7.93
C THR A 145 -9.95 -10.17 6.84
N TRP A 146 -8.68 -9.83 7.05
CA TRP A 146 -7.90 -9.10 6.08
C TRP A 146 -7.39 -10.06 5.00
N PRO A 147 -7.41 -9.64 3.72
CA PRO A 147 -6.82 -10.43 2.64
C PRO A 147 -5.37 -10.82 2.99
N ALA A 148 -4.97 -12.05 2.66
CA ALA A 148 -3.61 -12.55 2.90
C ALA A 148 -2.54 -11.62 2.33
N ARG A 149 -2.80 -11.05 1.14
CA ARG A 149 -1.95 -10.02 0.52
C ARG A 149 -1.79 -8.76 1.37
N THR A 150 -2.83 -8.32 2.06
CA THR A 150 -2.78 -7.12 2.91
C THR A 150 -1.98 -7.39 4.17
N LEU A 151 -2.12 -8.58 4.75
CA LEU A 151 -1.28 -9.02 5.87
C LEU A 151 0.20 -9.08 5.47
N ALA A 152 0.49 -9.60 4.28
CA ALA A 152 1.84 -9.59 3.71
C ALA A 152 2.36 -8.16 3.50
N ALA A 153 1.50 -7.22 3.09
CA ALA A 153 1.86 -5.80 2.93
C ALA A 153 2.25 -5.19 4.27
N ILE A 154 1.41 -5.40 5.28
CA ILE A 154 1.63 -4.89 6.64
C ILE A 154 2.95 -5.42 7.21
N ARG A 155 3.27 -6.70 7.01
CA ARG A 155 4.56 -7.28 7.44
C ARG A 155 5.75 -6.56 6.78
N LEU A 156 5.68 -6.24 5.49
CA LEU A 156 6.73 -5.49 4.80
C LEU A 156 6.84 -4.04 5.30
N LEU A 157 5.71 -3.38 5.51
CA LEU A 157 5.65 -2.02 6.05
C LEU A 157 6.26 -1.94 7.46
N VAL A 158 6.01 -2.97 8.28
CA VAL A 158 6.58 -3.13 9.62
C VAL A 158 8.11 -3.24 9.59
N GLN A 159 8.69 -3.89 8.58
CA GLN A 159 10.14 -3.95 8.36
C GLN A 159 10.75 -2.62 7.86
N GLY A 160 9.92 -1.58 7.73
CA GLY A 160 10.31 -0.27 7.23
C GLY A 160 10.41 -0.19 5.71
N THR A 161 9.80 -1.13 4.99
CA THR A 161 9.64 -1.05 3.54
C THR A 161 8.67 0.10 3.22
N PRO A 162 9.04 1.07 2.35
CA PRO A 162 8.10 2.10 1.94
C PRO A 162 6.95 1.51 1.12
N GLN A 163 5.78 2.14 1.13
CA GLN A 163 4.52 1.64 0.55
C GLN A 163 4.69 1.17 -0.90
N TYR A 164 5.26 2.01 -1.76
CA TYR A 164 5.51 1.66 -3.17
C TYR A 164 6.38 0.41 -3.34
N ARG A 165 7.35 0.19 -2.42
CA ARG A 165 8.22 -0.98 -2.44
C ARG A 165 7.52 -2.21 -1.84
N ALA A 166 6.61 -2.03 -0.89
CA ALA A 166 5.78 -3.11 -0.36
C ALA A 166 4.81 -3.62 -1.45
N ALA A 167 4.11 -2.72 -2.15
CA ALA A 167 3.26 -3.06 -3.28
C ALA A 167 4.04 -3.75 -4.39
N ALA A 168 5.22 -3.22 -4.72
CA ALA A 168 6.11 -3.86 -5.65
C ALA A 168 6.55 -5.26 -5.18
N THR A 169 6.86 -5.43 -3.89
CA THR A 169 7.32 -6.72 -3.36
C THR A 169 6.24 -7.80 -3.39
N LEU A 170 4.98 -7.42 -3.20
CA LEU A 170 3.83 -8.31 -3.31
C LEU A 170 3.34 -8.49 -4.73
N ASN A 171 3.95 -7.77 -5.67
CA ASN A 171 3.44 -7.63 -7.00
C ASN A 171 1.94 -7.29 -7.04
N ILE A 172 1.62 -6.10 -6.54
CA ILE A 172 0.32 -5.50 -6.77
C ILE A 172 0.52 -4.06 -7.17
N ALA A 173 -0.40 -3.52 -7.97
CA ALA A 173 -0.41 -2.09 -8.24
C ALA A 173 -0.58 -1.32 -6.92
N GLN A 174 0.12 -0.19 -6.78
CA GLN A 174 0.00 0.66 -5.59
C GLN A 174 -1.45 1.13 -5.38
N SER A 175 -2.22 1.31 -6.46
CA SER A 175 -3.65 1.61 -6.43
C SER A 175 -4.48 0.47 -5.82
N THR A 176 -4.13 -0.78 -6.10
CA THR A 176 -4.76 -1.96 -5.48
C THR A 176 -4.46 -2.00 -3.98
N MET A 177 -3.20 -1.78 -3.59
CA MET A 177 -2.84 -1.69 -2.17
C MET A 177 -3.60 -0.54 -1.47
N ASN A 178 -3.68 0.63 -2.09
CA ASN A 178 -4.45 1.76 -1.55
C ASN A 178 -5.94 1.40 -1.42
N ARG A 179 -6.53 0.67 -2.38
CA ARG A 179 -7.92 0.20 -2.32
C ARG A 179 -8.12 -0.76 -1.15
N ASP A 180 -7.25 -1.75 -0.99
CA ASP A 180 -7.32 -2.70 0.13
C ASP A 180 -7.19 -1.97 1.48
N ILE A 181 -6.28 -1.00 1.58
CA ILE A 181 -6.11 -0.18 2.79
C ILE A 181 -7.34 0.69 3.05
N SER A 182 -7.94 1.32 2.03
CA SER A 182 -9.18 2.09 2.18
C SER A 182 -10.33 1.24 2.70
N LEU A 183 -10.49 0.00 2.18
CA LEU A 183 -11.54 -0.92 2.65
C LEU A 183 -11.34 -1.27 4.13
N ILE A 184 -10.09 -1.47 4.56
CA ILE A 184 -9.77 -1.73 5.95
C ILE A 184 -10.01 -0.49 6.81
N CYS A 185 -9.61 0.70 6.35
CA CYS A 185 -9.89 1.94 7.04
C CYS A 185 -11.40 2.13 7.25
N GLN A 186 -12.22 1.85 6.23
CA GLN A 186 -13.68 1.87 6.35
C GLN A 186 -14.19 0.87 7.41
N GLN A 187 -13.67 -0.35 7.45
CA GLN A 187 -14.01 -1.34 8.48
C GLN A 187 -13.63 -0.89 9.90
N LEU A 188 -12.59 -0.06 10.02
CA LEU A 188 -12.12 0.50 11.30
C LEU A 188 -12.81 1.83 11.67
N GLY A 189 -13.73 2.35 10.84
CA GLY A 189 -14.36 3.65 11.05
C GLY A 189 -13.41 4.84 10.84
N ILE A 190 -12.42 4.67 9.96
CA ILE A 190 -11.37 5.66 9.67
C ILE A 190 -11.57 6.17 8.24
N ASP A 191 -11.58 7.49 8.08
CA ASP A 191 -11.72 8.11 6.76
C ASP A 191 -10.43 8.03 5.92
N GLY A 192 -10.61 7.66 4.64
CA GLY A 192 -9.55 7.66 3.62
C GLY A 192 -8.59 6.46 3.69
N SER A 193 -7.49 6.54 2.93
CA SER A 193 -6.46 5.49 2.85
C SER A 193 -5.29 5.79 3.80
N LYS A 194 -5.41 5.42 5.08
CA LYS A 194 -4.38 5.69 6.10
C LYS A 194 -3.64 4.41 6.52
N TYR A 195 -2.36 4.31 6.16
CA TYR A 195 -1.53 3.12 6.46
C TYR A 195 -1.17 2.95 7.93
N ALA A 196 -0.89 4.05 8.66
CA ALA A 196 -0.46 3.96 10.06
C ALA A 196 -1.54 3.37 11.00
N PRO A 197 -2.80 3.79 10.90
CA PRO A 197 -3.87 3.16 11.69
C PRO A 197 -4.08 1.67 11.38
N VAL A 198 -3.95 1.26 10.11
CA VAL A 198 -4.02 -0.15 9.73
C VAL A 198 -2.89 -0.94 10.38
N VAL A 199 -1.65 -0.45 10.33
CA VAL A 199 -0.51 -1.10 11.00
C VAL A 199 -0.72 -1.15 12.52
N ASN A 200 -1.22 -0.08 13.13
CA ASN A 200 -1.54 -0.06 14.56
C ASN A 200 -2.63 -1.07 14.94
N ALA A 201 -3.69 -1.17 14.14
CA ALA A 201 -4.74 -2.15 14.35
C ALA A 201 -4.16 -3.57 14.28
N ALA A 202 -3.24 -3.84 13.34
CA ALA A 202 -2.54 -5.12 13.21
C ALA A 202 -1.70 -5.47 14.45
N ILE A 203 -1.00 -4.48 15.00
CA ILE A 203 -0.16 -4.64 16.20
C ILE A 203 -1.04 -4.85 17.44
N ARG A 204 -2.07 -4.02 17.64
CA ARG A 204 -2.99 -4.10 18.79
C ARG A 204 -3.79 -5.40 18.83
N SER A 205 -4.24 -5.86 17.67
CA SER A 205 -4.95 -7.14 17.53
C SER A 205 -4.01 -8.36 17.53
N ARG A 206 -2.71 -8.16 17.70
CA ARG A 206 -1.66 -9.21 17.71
C ARG A 206 -1.61 -10.05 16.43
N VAL A 207 -2.12 -9.53 15.32
CA VAL A 207 -1.98 -10.11 13.98
C VAL A 207 -0.53 -10.01 13.50
N VAL A 208 0.18 -8.97 13.94
CA VAL A 208 1.62 -8.81 13.73
C VAL A 208 2.33 -8.68 15.06
N HIS A 209 3.29 -9.58 15.30
CA HIS A 209 4.18 -9.52 16.44
C HIS A 209 5.42 -8.69 16.11
N LEU A 210 5.75 -7.77 17.01
CA LEU A 210 6.96 -6.95 16.92
C LEU A 210 7.96 -7.41 17.98
N PRO A 211 9.23 -7.68 17.62
CA PRO A 211 10.25 -7.91 18.62
C PRO A 211 10.49 -6.61 19.41
N PRO A 212 10.56 -6.68 20.75
CA PRO A 212 10.83 -5.50 21.57
C PRO A 212 12.25 -4.98 21.29
N LEU A 213 12.42 -3.67 21.42
CA LEU A 213 13.71 -2.99 21.32
C LEU A 213 14.02 -2.27 22.63
N GLU A 214 15.27 -1.83 22.78
CA GLU A 214 15.65 -1.02 23.93
C GLU A 214 14.79 0.25 24.03
N PRO A 215 14.35 0.63 25.25
CA PRO A 215 13.54 1.83 25.44
C PRO A 215 14.30 3.09 25.02
N VAL A 216 13.73 3.83 24.09
CA VAL A 216 14.22 5.14 23.67
C VAL A 216 13.38 6.22 24.34
N HIS A 217 14.04 7.18 24.98
CA HIS A 217 13.37 8.33 25.58
C HIS A 217 13.24 9.45 24.56
N LEU A 218 12.00 9.76 24.18
CA LEU A 218 11.67 10.93 23.38
C LEU A 218 11.15 12.06 24.28
N ARG A 219 11.42 13.30 23.88
CA ARG A 219 10.80 14.48 24.51
C ARG A 219 9.28 14.42 24.36
N GLU A 220 8.53 14.94 25.34
CA GLU A 220 7.06 14.92 25.36
C GLU A 220 6.43 15.40 24.05
N ARG A 221 6.95 16.49 23.48
CA ARG A 221 6.47 17.01 22.19
C ARG A 221 6.66 16.04 21.02
N LEU A 222 7.77 15.30 21.01
CA LEU A 222 8.04 14.29 19.98
C LEU A 222 7.17 13.05 20.18
N VAL A 223 6.89 12.66 21.43
CA VAL A 223 5.92 11.62 21.75
C VAL A 223 4.54 12.00 21.22
N ARG A 224 4.08 13.23 21.49
CA ARG A 224 2.76 13.69 21.01
C ARG A 224 2.64 13.71 19.49
N ILE A 225 3.70 14.13 18.79
CA ILE A 225 3.74 14.08 17.33
C ILE A 225 3.72 12.62 16.85
N LEU A 226 4.46 11.72 17.51
CA LEU A 226 4.50 10.30 17.18
C LEU A 226 3.13 9.62 17.36
N GLU A 227 2.36 9.99 18.40
CA GLU A 227 0.97 9.54 18.61
C GLU A 227 0.08 9.93 17.43
N LEU A 228 0.10 11.20 17.02
CA LEU A 228 -0.70 11.68 15.88
C LEU A 228 -0.25 11.05 14.55
N LEU A 229 1.06 10.78 14.37
CA LEU A 229 1.54 10.01 13.23
C LEU A 229 0.98 8.59 13.23
N ALA A 230 0.84 7.98 14.41
CA ALA A 230 0.27 6.65 14.59
C ALA A 230 -1.23 6.64 14.21
N GLU A 231 -1.96 7.70 14.53
CA GLU A 231 -3.35 7.91 14.10
C GLU A 231 -3.51 8.28 12.61
N GLY A 232 -2.39 8.42 11.89
CA GLY A 232 -2.40 8.66 10.45
C GLY A 232 -2.59 10.12 10.05
N TYR A 233 -2.40 11.07 10.97
CA TYR A 233 -2.44 12.50 10.67
C TYR A 233 -1.28 12.89 9.75
N THR A 234 -1.55 13.79 8.80
CA THR A 234 -0.56 14.45 7.94
C THR A 234 0.19 15.54 8.70
N ASN A 235 1.31 16.01 8.14
CA ASN A 235 2.09 17.08 8.79
C ASN A 235 1.28 18.38 8.95
N CYS A 236 0.34 18.63 8.03
CA CYS A 236 -0.56 19.79 8.09
C CYS A 236 -1.58 19.62 9.21
N GLU A 237 -2.24 18.47 9.31
CA GLU A 237 -3.20 18.21 10.39
C GLU A 237 -2.52 18.20 11.78
N ILE A 238 -1.29 17.67 11.89
CA ILE A 238 -0.49 17.73 13.14
C ILE A 238 -0.12 19.17 13.49
N ALA A 239 0.22 19.99 12.49
CA ALA A 239 0.53 21.40 12.68
C ALA A 239 -0.66 22.14 13.27
N VAL A 240 -1.85 21.93 12.71
CA VAL A 240 -3.10 22.49 13.24
C VAL A 240 -3.41 21.98 14.66
N ALA A 241 -3.30 20.66 14.89
CA ALA A 241 -3.65 20.05 16.17
C ALA A 241 -2.74 20.47 17.35
N LEU A 242 -1.50 20.89 17.07
CA LEU A 242 -0.50 21.24 18.09
C LEU A 242 -0.09 22.72 18.09
N ASP A 243 -0.84 23.56 17.38
CA ASP A 243 -0.54 24.98 17.16
C ASP A 243 0.93 25.22 16.74
N LEU A 244 1.29 24.56 15.63
CA LEU A 244 2.63 24.54 15.06
C LEU A 244 2.61 24.90 13.59
N THR A 245 3.76 25.32 13.06
CA THR A 245 3.94 25.41 11.60
C THR A 245 4.28 24.04 11.00
N GLU A 246 3.84 23.77 9.78
CA GLU A 246 4.14 22.51 9.08
C GLU A 246 5.66 22.29 8.94
N ARG A 247 6.43 23.36 8.76
CA ARG A 247 7.90 23.32 8.73
C ARG A 247 8.47 22.79 10.04
N THR A 248 7.93 23.22 11.17
CA THR A 248 8.34 22.75 12.51
C THR A 248 7.97 21.28 12.70
N VAL A 249 6.77 20.86 12.26
CA VAL A 249 6.38 19.44 12.29
C VAL A 249 7.35 18.60 11.45
N ARG A 250 7.65 18.99 10.21
CA ARG A 250 8.63 18.27 9.36
C ARG A 250 10.01 18.16 10.02
N LYS A 251 10.45 19.18 10.75
CA LYS A 251 11.69 19.13 11.54
C LYS A 251 11.59 18.09 12.66
N ASN A 252 10.54 18.17 13.49
CA ASN A 252 10.33 17.23 14.58
C ASN A 252 10.18 15.78 14.08
N VAL A 253 9.51 15.55 12.94
CA VAL A 253 9.43 14.23 12.31
C VAL A 253 10.82 13.72 11.94
N ARG A 254 11.71 14.54 11.37
CA ARG A 254 13.11 14.13 11.11
C ARG A 254 13.86 13.79 12.40
N ASP A 255 13.63 14.55 13.47
CA ASP A 255 14.26 14.29 14.76
C ASP A 255 13.76 12.95 15.35
N ILE A 256 12.46 12.65 15.21
CA ILE A 256 11.87 11.34 15.56
C ILE A 256 12.50 10.21 14.74
N LEU A 257 12.60 10.38 13.41
CA LEU A 257 13.20 9.36 12.54
C LEU A 257 14.63 9.03 12.96
N ARG A 258 15.43 10.05 13.31
CA ARG A 258 16.81 9.88 13.77
C ARG A 258 16.87 9.21 15.13
N ALA A 259 16.04 9.65 16.08
CA ALA A 259 16.04 9.12 17.43
C ALA A 259 15.60 7.64 17.49
N LEU A 260 14.69 7.22 16.61
CA LEU A 260 14.18 5.85 16.55
C LEU A 260 14.89 4.95 15.51
N ASP A 261 15.95 5.44 14.86
CA ASP A 261 16.61 4.81 13.72
C ASP A 261 15.61 4.30 12.64
N ALA A 262 14.62 5.14 12.36
CA ALA A 262 13.50 4.79 11.50
C ALA A 262 13.72 5.27 10.06
N LYS A 263 13.67 4.33 9.13
CA LYS A 263 13.76 4.56 7.67
C LYS A 263 12.69 5.50 7.10
N ASN A 264 11.48 5.51 7.66
CA ASN A 264 10.38 6.33 7.19
C ASN A 264 9.36 6.57 8.32
N ARG A 265 8.39 7.47 8.09
CA ARG A 265 7.40 7.87 9.11
C ARG A 265 6.54 6.71 9.63
N LEU A 266 6.24 5.72 8.80
CA LEU A 266 5.43 4.57 9.21
C LEU A 266 6.28 3.60 10.04
N HIS A 267 7.54 3.39 9.64
CA HIS A 267 8.51 2.61 10.42
C HIS A 267 8.80 3.27 11.78
N ALA A 268 8.73 4.60 11.89
CA ALA A 268 8.87 5.28 13.17
C ALA A 268 7.72 4.96 14.13
N VAL A 269 6.48 4.84 13.63
CA VAL A 269 5.35 4.36 14.43
C VAL A 269 5.62 2.94 14.93
N VAL A 270 6.10 2.05 14.06
CA VAL A 270 6.45 0.66 14.44
C VAL A 270 7.55 0.64 15.50
N ARG A 271 8.63 1.41 15.33
CA ARG A 271 9.70 1.54 16.32
C ARG A 271 9.19 2.14 17.64
N GLY A 272 8.25 3.07 17.57
CA GLY A 272 7.54 3.61 18.74
C GLY A 272 6.83 2.53 19.55
N TRP A 273 6.20 1.56 18.90
CA TRP A 273 5.64 0.37 19.58
C TRP A 273 6.72 -0.54 20.14
N GLN A 274 7.78 -0.82 19.37
CA GLN A 274 8.88 -1.70 19.80
C GLN A 274 9.63 -1.17 21.02
N CYS A 275 9.80 0.15 21.13
CA CYS A 275 10.43 0.83 22.27
C CYS A 275 9.45 1.09 23.43
N GLY A 276 8.18 0.71 23.31
CA GLY A 276 7.16 0.89 24.36
C GLY A 276 6.65 2.33 24.54
N ILE A 277 6.90 3.22 23.57
CA ILE A 277 6.44 4.62 23.59
C ILE A 277 4.96 4.70 23.22
N LEU A 278 4.58 3.98 22.16
CA LEU A 278 3.19 3.81 21.73
C LEU A 278 2.67 2.51 22.36
N GLY A 279 1.70 2.59 23.27
CA GLY A 279 1.22 1.44 24.03
C GLY A 279 1.18 1.66 25.55
N ARG A 280 1.74 2.77 26.04
CA ARG A 280 1.31 3.30 27.35
C ARG A 280 -0.11 3.80 27.18
N PRO A 281 -1.10 3.37 27.99
CA PRO A 281 -2.40 4.01 27.97
C PRO A 281 -2.16 5.48 28.35
N GLN A 282 -2.40 6.38 27.40
CA GLN A 282 -2.66 7.76 27.76
C GLN A 282 -3.93 7.68 28.63
N PRO A 283 -3.90 8.13 29.90
CA PRO A 283 -5.15 8.26 30.63
C PRO A 283 -6.09 9.07 29.74
N PRO A 284 -7.36 8.64 29.58
CA PRO A 284 -8.30 9.35 28.72
C PRO A 284 -8.21 10.81 29.10
N ALA A 285 -8.02 11.68 28.10
CA ALA A 285 -8.12 13.12 28.27
C ALA A 285 -9.38 13.33 29.10
N THR A 286 -9.16 13.71 30.36
CA THR A 286 -10.23 13.83 31.33
C THR A 286 -11.28 14.69 30.70
N ALA A 287 -12.51 14.18 30.74
CA ALA A 287 -13.72 14.93 30.53
C ALA A 287 -13.47 16.36 30.99
N ALA A 288 -13.79 17.32 30.13
CA ALA A 288 -14.06 18.66 30.58
C ALA A 288 -14.93 18.53 31.83
N GLU A 289 -14.32 18.75 32.99
CA GLU A 289 -15.01 18.81 34.25
C GLU A 289 -16.05 19.90 34.06
N SER A 290 -17.29 19.43 33.99
CA SER A 290 -18.47 20.20 34.31
C SER A 290 -18.16 21.03 35.54
N VAL A 291 -18.01 22.34 35.36
CA VAL A 291 -18.14 23.30 36.44
C VAL A 291 -19.54 23.09 37.04
N PRO A 292 -19.68 22.66 38.31
CA PRO A 292 -20.98 22.64 38.94
C PRO A 292 -21.40 24.07 39.24
N ALA A 293 -22.36 24.59 38.47
CA ALA A 293 -23.15 25.73 38.88
C ALA A 293 -24.09 25.28 40.02
N GLY A 294 -23.77 25.66 41.26
CA GLY A 294 -24.66 25.37 42.38
C GLY A 294 -24.17 25.87 43.74
N GLN A 295 -24.76 27.00 44.15
CA GLN A 295 -24.95 27.48 45.52
C GLN A 295 -23.81 28.24 46.22
N VAL A 296 -23.95 29.57 46.22
CA VAL A 296 -23.83 30.35 47.46
C VAL A 296 -25.19 31.01 47.70
N ARG A 297 -25.89 30.53 48.72
CA ARG A 297 -26.93 31.28 49.44
C ARG A 297 -26.33 31.61 50.81
N ALA A 298 -26.18 32.89 51.09
CA ALA A 298 -26.29 33.51 52.40
C ALA A 298 -26.72 34.96 52.16
#